data_AF-A0A8X6IK66-F1
#
_entry.id   AF-A0A8X6IK66-F1
#
_cell.length_a   1.000
_cell.length_b   1.000
_cell.length_c   1.000
_cell.angle_alpha   90.00
_cell.angle_beta   90.00
_cell.angle_gamma   90.00
#
_symmetry.space_group_name_H-M   'P 1'
#
loop_
_entity.id
_entity.type
_entity.pdbx_description
1 polymer ?
#
loop_
_entity_poly.entity_id
_entity_poly.type
_entity_poly.pdbx_seq_one_letter_code
_entity_poly.pdbx_strand_id
1 'polypeptide(L)'
;MIVPDASLRPNQIQLPAHVVKKFNIHNQWLFLNRMPSLQPGNFIALKSPFTGLGYDCFGIPLEVVQAMNADFDGSEYNLYLVPNALRSRMRDHFESRIQLGCFVMQGPKLTPTQNMLVVYFCQI
;
A
#
# COMPACT_ATOMS: atom_id res chain seq x y z
N MET A 1 -1.15 -5.34 11.93
CA MET A 1 -0.31 -6.22 11.10
C MET A 1 -0.72 -6.20 9.62
N ILE A 2 0.27 -6.25 8.72
CA ILE A 2 0.06 -6.30 7.26
C ILE A 2 0.22 -7.73 6.74
N VAL A 3 -0.48 -8.07 5.67
CA VAL A 3 -0.37 -9.37 4.99
C VAL A 3 -0.24 -9.17 3.48
N PRO A 4 0.48 -10.06 2.78
CA PRO A 4 0.59 -9.99 1.33
C PRO A 4 -0.76 -10.30 0.70
N ASP A 5 -1.17 -9.49 -0.27
CA ASP A 5 -2.34 -9.79 -1.09
C ASP A 5 -2.04 -9.54 -2.57
N ALA A 6 -1.81 -10.63 -3.30
CA ALA A 6 -1.48 -10.62 -4.71
C ALA A 6 -2.69 -10.32 -5.62
N SER A 7 -3.92 -10.31 -5.09
CA SER A 7 -5.12 -9.96 -5.86
C SER A 7 -5.31 -8.45 -6.00
N LEU A 8 -4.61 -7.66 -5.17
CA LEU A 8 -4.72 -6.21 -5.16
C LEU A 8 -3.91 -5.55 -6.27
N ARG A 9 -4.47 -4.46 -6.80
CA ARG A 9 -3.69 -3.57 -7.66
C ARG A 9 -2.71 -2.75 -6.82
N PRO A 10 -1.60 -2.25 -7.39
CA PRO A 10 -0.60 -1.45 -6.67
C PRO A 10 -1.11 -0.17 -5.98
N ASN A 11 -2.33 0.29 -6.30
CA ASN A 11 -2.98 1.45 -5.68
C ASN A 11 -4.16 1.10 -4.76
N GLN A 12 -4.28 -0.17 -4.38
CA GLN A 12 -5.36 -0.67 -3.52
C GLN A 12 -4.81 -1.18 -2.19
N ILE A 13 -5.64 -1.12 -1.17
CA ILE A 13 -5.40 -1.72 0.14
C ILE A 13 -6.67 -2.42 0.59
N GLN A 14 -6.57 -3.61 1.14
CA GLN A 14 -7.73 -4.27 1.72
C GLN A 14 -7.74 -4.12 3.24
N LEU A 15 -8.90 -3.74 3.78
CA LEU A 15 -9.07 -3.50 5.21
C LEU A 15 -9.98 -4.54 5.84
N PRO A 16 -9.86 -4.81 7.14
CA PRO A 16 -10.82 -5.63 7.88
C PRO A 16 -12.24 -5.07 7.77
N ALA A 17 -13.23 -5.95 7.60
CA ALA A 17 -14.63 -5.56 7.41
C ALA A 17 -15.17 -4.69 8.57
N HIS A 18 -14.72 -4.95 9.79
CA HIS A 18 -15.13 -4.18 10.96
C HIS A 18 -14.60 -2.74 10.94
N VAL A 19 -13.38 -2.49 10.43
CA VAL A 19 -12.80 -1.15 10.26
C VAL A 19 -13.55 -0.39 9.17
N VAL A 20 -13.78 -1.05 8.02
CA VAL A 20 -14.52 -0.47 6.90
C VAL A 20 -15.90 0.00 7.34
N LYS A 21 -16.62 -0.85 8.08
CA LYS A 21 -17.97 -0.55 8.58
C LYS A 21 -17.96 0.57 9.63
N LYS A 22 -17.03 0.53 10.59
CA LYS A 22 -16.95 1.51 11.69
C LYS A 22 -16.68 2.92 11.19
N PHE A 23 -15.83 3.06 10.18
CA PHE A 23 -15.39 4.35 9.65
C PHE A 23 -16.01 4.72 8.30
N ASN A 24 -16.97 3.92 7.81
CA ASN A 24 -17.65 4.12 6.52
C ASN A 24 -16.68 4.31 5.34
N ILE A 25 -15.65 3.46 5.28
CA ILE A 25 -14.54 3.57 4.32
C ILE A 25 -14.90 2.82 3.03
N HIS A 26 -15.67 3.45 2.16
CA HIS A 26 -16.01 2.88 0.86
C HIS A 26 -15.40 3.68 -0.27
N ASN A 27 -14.54 3.05 -1.08
CA ASN A 27 -13.93 3.65 -2.26
C ASN A 27 -13.13 4.94 -1.94
N GLN A 28 -12.59 5.04 -0.72
CA GLN A 28 -11.88 6.21 -0.22
C GLN A 28 -10.37 6.02 -0.29
N TRP A 29 -9.66 7.13 -0.46
CA TRP A 29 -8.22 7.18 -0.35
C TRP A 29 -7.81 7.20 1.12
N LEU A 30 -6.83 6.36 1.44
CA LEU A 30 -6.28 6.17 2.76
C LEU A 30 -4.80 6.42 2.69
N PHE A 31 -4.27 7.00 3.75
CA PHE A 31 -2.86 7.29 3.85
C PHE A 31 -2.20 6.32 4.81
N LEU A 32 -1.09 5.74 4.36
CA LEU A 32 -0.36 4.74 5.10
C LEU A 32 1.03 5.26 5.42
N ASN A 33 1.46 4.96 6.63
CA ASN A 33 2.81 5.25 7.08
C ASN A 33 3.41 4.03 7.77
N ARG A 34 4.66 3.70 7.43
CA ARG A 34 5.46 2.75 8.19
C ARG A 34 6.45 3.48 9.09
N MET A 35 6.53 3.07 10.35
CA MET A 35 7.62 3.47 11.24
C MET A 35 8.82 2.50 11.10
N PRO A 36 10.07 3.00 11.13
CA PRO A 36 10.46 4.40 11.14
C PRO A 36 10.29 5.07 9.75
N SER A 37 9.73 6.28 9.74
CA SER A 37 9.50 7.06 8.52
C SER A 37 10.76 7.85 8.17
N LEU A 38 11.74 7.19 7.55
CA LEU A 38 13.04 7.81 7.25
C LEU A 38 13.02 8.69 6.00
N GLN A 39 12.07 8.46 5.10
CA GLN A 39 11.99 9.15 3.81
C GLN A 39 10.54 9.49 3.46
N PRO A 40 10.30 10.50 2.59
CA PRO A 40 8.97 10.75 2.04
C PRO A 40 8.34 9.52 1.35
N GLY A 41 9.18 8.59 0.88
CA GLY A 41 8.76 7.33 0.28
C GLY A 41 8.04 6.36 1.22
N ASN A 42 8.22 6.50 2.55
CA ASN A 42 7.54 5.73 3.59
C ASN A 42 6.07 6.13 3.78
N PHE A 43 5.59 7.07 2.97
CA PHE A 43 4.20 7.48 2.91
C PHE A 43 3.61 7.10 1.56
N ILE A 44 2.40 6.55 1.58
CA ILE A 44 1.71 6.11 0.37
C ILE A 44 0.20 6.28 0.52
N ALA A 45 -0.47 6.71 -0.54
CA ALA A 45 -1.91 6.73 -0.61
C ALA A 45 -2.43 5.52 -1.38
N LEU A 46 -3.25 4.70 -0.72
CA LEU A 46 -3.91 3.53 -1.32
C LEU A 46 -5.44 3.66 -1.19
N LYS A 47 -6.16 3.07 -2.14
CA LYS A 47 -7.62 3.13 -2.18
C LYS A 47 -8.23 1.86 -1.62
N SER A 48 -9.16 1.98 -0.68
CA SER A 48 -9.90 0.81 -0.18
C SER A 48 -10.96 0.36 -1.20
N PRO A 49 -10.97 -0.92 -1.63
CA PRO A 49 -12.08 -1.49 -2.37
C PRO A 49 -13.30 -1.66 -1.47
N PHE A 50 -14.43 -2.01 -2.06
CA PHE A 50 -15.71 -2.12 -1.36
C PHE A 50 -15.78 -3.31 -0.38
N THR A 51 -14.97 -4.34 -0.63
CA THR A 51 -14.97 -5.60 0.11
C THR A 51 -13.92 -5.61 1.20
N GLY A 52 -14.35 -5.57 2.46
CA GLY A 52 -13.49 -5.81 3.61
C GLY A 52 -13.09 -7.28 3.75
N LEU A 53 -11.94 -7.54 4.36
CA LEU A 53 -11.46 -8.87 4.71
C LEU A 53 -12.19 -9.43 5.93
N GLY A 54 -12.34 -10.75 5.99
CA GLY A 54 -12.92 -11.46 7.13
C GLY A 54 -11.97 -11.64 8.32
N TYR A 55 -10.77 -11.07 8.26
CA TYR A 55 -9.72 -11.19 9.27
C TYR A 55 -9.11 -9.80 9.59
N ASP A 56 -8.47 -9.70 10.74
CA ASP A 56 -8.06 -8.41 11.35
C ASP A 56 -6.70 -7.87 10.85
N CYS A 57 -6.34 -8.17 9.61
CA CYS A 57 -5.09 -7.70 8.99
C CYS A 57 -5.35 -6.79 7.78
N PHE A 58 -4.35 -5.97 7.44
CA PHE A 58 -4.38 -5.14 6.24
C PHE A 58 -3.75 -5.88 5.06
N GLY A 59 -4.51 -6.09 3.99
CA GLY A 59 -3.99 -6.64 2.73
C GLY A 59 -3.25 -5.57 1.93
N ILE A 60 -1.99 -5.81 1.59
CA ILE A 60 -1.12 -4.87 0.90
C ILE A 60 -0.57 -5.49 -0.39
N PRO A 61 -0.55 -4.76 -1.52
CA PRO A 61 0.03 -5.24 -2.77
C PRO A 61 1.55 -5.40 -2.63
N LEU A 62 2.10 -6.46 -3.20
CA LEU A 62 3.52 -6.83 -3.04
C LEU A 62 4.48 -5.76 -3.61
N GLU A 63 4.04 -5.01 -4.62
CA GLU A 63 4.84 -4.01 -5.31
C GLU A 63 5.17 -2.79 -4.43
N VAL A 64 4.39 -2.52 -3.38
CA VAL A 64 4.64 -1.36 -2.49
C VAL A 64 5.48 -1.72 -1.26
N VAL A 65 5.72 -3.00 -1.02
CA VAL A 65 6.38 -3.51 0.20
C VAL A 65 7.83 -3.06 0.26
N GLN A 66 8.58 -3.23 -0.84
CA GLN A 66 9.98 -2.79 -0.93
C GLN A 66 10.12 -1.28 -0.76
N ALA A 67 9.19 -0.52 -1.36
CA ALA A 67 9.18 0.94 -1.28
C ALA A 67 9.00 1.47 0.16
N MET A 68 8.24 0.74 0.97
CA MET A 68 8.00 1.04 2.38
C MET A 68 9.06 0.39 3.29
N ASN A 69 10.04 -0.29 2.69
CA ASN A 69 11.05 -1.12 3.36
C ASN A 69 10.42 -2.20 4.28
N ALA A 70 9.20 -2.64 3.98
CA ALA A 70 8.47 -3.58 4.82
C ALA A 70 8.70 -5.03 4.41
N ASP A 71 8.27 -5.92 5.30
CA ASP A 71 8.26 -7.36 5.19
C ASP A 71 7.02 -7.90 5.93
N PHE A 72 6.85 -9.22 5.95
CA PHE A 72 5.67 -9.88 6.51
C PHE A 72 5.98 -10.66 7.80
N ASP A 73 6.95 -10.18 8.58
CA ASP A 73 7.42 -10.78 9.83
C ASP A 73 6.67 -10.29 11.09
N GLY A 74 5.66 -9.43 10.89
CA GLY A 74 4.97 -8.71 11.97
C GLY A 74 4.94 -7.19 11.77
N SER A 75 5.52 -6.67 10.69
CA SER A 75 5.44 -5.25 10.33
C SER A 75 4.01 -4.67 10.43
N GLU A 76 3.94 -3.43 10.93
CA GLU A 76 2.70 -2.69 11.12
C GLU A 76 2.72 -1.35 10.37
N TYR A 77 1.53 -0.93 9.94
CA TYR A 77 1.32 0.37 9.32
C TYR A 77 0.30 1.18 10.11
N ASN A 78 0.57 2.47 10.18
CA ASN A 78 -0.40 3.46 10.63
C ASN A 78 -1.30 3.86 9.47
N LEU A 79 -2.60 3.91 9.71
CA LEU A 79 -3.61 4.22 8.72
C LEU A 79 -4.31 5.53 9.10
N TYR A 80 -4.31 6.48 8.17
CA TYR A 80 -4.95 7.79 8.33
C TYR A 80 -6.07 7.96 7.31
N LEU A 81 -7.22 8.40 7.80
CA LEU A 81 -8.35 8.79 6.96
C LEU A 81 -8.10 10.17 6.36
N VAL A 82 -8.23 10.30 5.05
CA VAL A 82 -8.05 11.58 4.37
C VAL A 82 -9.37 12.36 4.41
N PRO A 83 -9.39 13.58 5.00
CA PRO A 83 -10.57 14.44 4.98
C PRO A 83 -11.00 14.75 3.54
N ASN A 84 -12.31 14.86 3.31
CA ASN A 84 -12.87 15.10 1.97
C ASN A 84 -12.20 16.28 1.25
N ALA A 85 -11.91 17.37 1.97
CA ALA A 85 -11.29 18.58 1.42
C ALA A 85 -9.86 18.36 0.88
N LEU A 86 -9.16 17.32 1.32
CA LEU A 86 -7.75 17.06 0.97
C LEU A 86 -7.58 15.90 0.00
N ARG A 87 -8.66 15.21 -0.40
CA ARG A 87 -8.59 13.99 -1.21
C ARG A 87 -7.93 14.17 -2.58
N SER A 88 -8.22 15.28 -3.28
CA SER A 88 -7.63 15.55 -4.60
C SER A 88 -6.12 15.77 -4.51
N ARG A 89 -5.70 16.71 -3.66
CA ARG A 89 -4.27 17.02 -3.43
C ARG A 89 -3.46 15.80 -2.99
N MET A 90 -4.05 14.98 -2.13
CA MET A 90 -3.42 13.75 -1.62
C MET A 90 -3.25 12.71 -2.72
N ARG A 91 -4.27 12.50 -3.55
CA ARG A 91 -4.15 11.62 -4.71
C ARG A 91 -3.01 12.08 -5.62
N ASP A 92 -2.98 13.36 -5.96
CA ASP A 92 -2.06 13.87 -6.97
C ASP A 92 -0.58 13.84 -6.53
N HIS A 93 -0.30 13.84 -5.21
CA HIS A 93 1.07 13.82 -4.68
C HIS A 93 1.51 12.46 -4.09
N PHE A 94 0.58 11.63 -3.64
CA PHE A 94 0.88 10.42 -2.87
C PHE A 94 0.31 9.13 -3.44
N GLU A 95 -0.43 9.18 -4.56
CA GLU A 95 -0.87 7.96 -5.24
C GLU A 95 0.35 7.13 -5.67
N SER A 96 0.34 5.83 -5.34
CA SER A 96 1.46 4.91 -5.58
C SER A 96 1.93 4.87 -7.04
N ARG A 97 1.00 5.07 -7.99
CA ARG A 97 1.27 5.15 -9.43
C ARG A 97 2.00 6.42 -9.84
N ILE A 98 1.81 7.51 -9.10
CA ILE A 98 2.46 8.79 -9.37
C ILE A 98 3.87 8.78 -8.76
N GLN A 99 4.04 8.08 -7.63
CA GLN A 99 5.32 7.90 -6.96
C GLN A 99 6.20 6.77 -7.54
N LEU A 100 6.04 6.46 -8.83
CA LEU A 100 6.84 5.43 -9.52
C LEU A 100 8.36 5.69 -9.45
N GLY A 101 8.78 6.95 -9.30
CA GLY A 101 10.16 7.33 -9.04
C GLY A 101 10.42 7.51 -7.55
N CYS A 102 11.39 6.78 -6.99
CA CYS A 102 12.01 7.16 -5.73
C CYS A 102 13.22 8.04 -6.06
N PHE A 103 13.30 9.25 -5.48
CA PHE A 103 14.47 10.13 -5.69
C PHE A 103 15.71 9.69 -4.91
N VAL A 104 15.57 8.74 -3.97
CA VAL A 104 16.62 8.36 -3.02
C VAL A 104 17.13 6.93 -3.23
N MET A 105 16.30 6.03 -3.76
CA MET A 105 16.72 4.71 -4.25
C MET A 105 16.81 4.80 -5.77
N GLN A 106 17.97 4.48 -6.37
CA GLN A 106 18.26 4.59 -7.81
C GLN A 106 17.47 3.57 -8.67
N GLY A 107 16.16 3.43 -8.46
CA GLY A 107 15.31 2.46 -9.14
C GLY A 107 13.81 2.73 -8.95
N PRO A 108 12.94 2.06 -9.71
CA PRO A 108 11.50 2.29 -9.67
C PRO A 108 10.90 1.83 -8.34
N LYS A 109 10.01 2.63 -7.75
CA LYS A 109 9.33 2.36 -6.47
C LYS A 109 8.44 1.11 -6.54
N LEU A 110 7.86 0.86 -7.72
CA LEU A 110 7.07 -0.34 -8.01
C LEU A 110 7.90 -1.23 -8.93
N THR A 111 8.58 -2.21 -8.37
CA THR A 111 9.30 -3.24 -9.14
C THR A 111 8.94 -4.63 -8.67
N PRO A 112 8.90 -5.62 -9.58
CA PRO A 112 8.78 -7.01 -9.19
C PRO A 112 10.01 -7.43 -8.39
N THR A 113 9.80 -8.15 -7.29
CA THR A 113 10.87 -8.56 -6.37
C THR A 113 10.89 -10.07 -6.17
N GLN A 114 12.08 -10.58 -5.80
CA GLN A 114 12.33 -11.95 -5.35
C GLN A 114 11.60 -13.01 -6.19
N ASN A 115 10.54 -13.62 -5.64
CA ASN A 115 9.80 -14.71 -6.28
C ASN A 115 9.16 -14.31 -7.61
N MET A 116 8.75 -13.05 -7.78
CA MET A 116 8.19 -12.56 -9.04
C MET A 116 9.22 -12.65 -10.18
N LEU A 117 10.49 -12.37 -9.87
CA LEU A 117 11.59 -12.47 -10.83
C LEU A 117 11.95 -13.92 -11.10
N VAL A 118 11.99 -14.76 -10.06
CA VAL A 118 12.28 -16.20 -10.20
C VAL A 118 11.29 -16.88 -11.15
N VAL A 119 9.98 -16.64 -10.97
CA VAL A 119 8.96 -17.20 -11.87
C VAL A 119 9.16 -16.73 -13.30
N TYR A 120 9.47 -15.45 -13.51
CA TYR A 120 9.74 -14.91 -14.85
C TYR A 120 10.95 -15.58 -15.52
N PHE A 121 12.05 -15.76 -14.79
CA PHE A 121 13.25 -16.42 -15.32
C PHE A 121 13.09 -17.93 -15.52
N CYS A 122 12.29 -18.61 -14.71
CA CYS A 122 11.98 -20.03 -14.89
C CYS A 122 10.97 -20.32 -16.01
N GLN A 123 10.36 -19.29 -16.59
CA GLN A 123 9.46 -19.41 -17.76
C GLN A 123 10.18 -19.24 -19.11
N ILE A 124 11.50 -18.97 -19.08
CA ILE A 124 12.39 -18.92 -20.25
C ILE A 124 13.14 -20.25 -20.35
#